data_AF-A0A661KXL8-F1
#
_entry.id   AF-A0A661KXL8-F1
#
_cell.length_a   1.000
_cell.length_b   1.000
_cell.length_c   1.000
_cell.angle_alpha   90.00
_cell.angle_beta   90.00
_cell.angle_gamma   90.00
#
_symmetry.space_group_name_H-M   'P 1'
#
loop_
_entity.id
_entity.type
_entity.pdbx_description
1 polymer ?
#
loop_
_entity_poly.entity_id
_entity_poly.type
_entity_poly.pdbx_seq_one_letter_code
_entity_poly.pdbx_strand_id
1 'polypeptide(L)'
;VKTGGLGNDISDLPVAGAAPEWMSEKAISIGHYFVASGVYTVFGVTLPVSGAPEFQEYIFKEFEKLYGGMWDLEPDPVKMAQKMIAHIDKKRKELGIDKARERILFDMAARRELEAA
;
A
#
# COMPACT_ATOMS: atom_id res chain seq x y z
N VAL A 1 -20.10 -5.89 8.53
CA VAL A 1 -19.52 -5.66 9.88
C VAL A 1 -19.02 -4.22 9.90
N LYS A 2 -19.58 -3.33 10.73
CA LYS A 2 -19.09 -1.94 10.87
C LYS A 2 -17.88 -1.93 11.82
N THR A 3 -16.78 -2.56 11.41
CA THR A 3 -15.52 -2.52 12.16
C THR A 3 -14.82 -1.23 11.76
N GLY A 4 -14.42 -0.39 12.72
CA GLY A 4 -13.78 0.92 12.50
C GLY A 4 -12.38 0.87 11.86
N GLY A 5 -12.17 -0.01 10.89
CA GLY A 5 -10.96 -0.10 10.09
C GLY A 5 -10.95 0.93 8.96
N LEU A 6 -9.74 1.25 8.48
CA LEU A 6 -9.54 2.09 7.31
C LEU A 6 -9.70 1.21 6.06
N GLY A 7 -10.68 1.49 5.21
CA GLY A 7 -10.94 0.68 3.99
C GLY A 7 -11.70 -0.63 4.25
N ASN A 8 -11.89 -1.41 3.18
CA ASN A 8 -12.58 -2.72 3.21
C ASN A 8 -11.60 -3.90 3.07
N ASP A 9 -10.43 -3.67 2.46
CA ASP A 9 -9.36 -4.65 2.28
C ASP A 9 -7.98 -4.07 2.67
N ILE A 10 -6.97 -4.92 2.87
CA ILE A 10 -5.59 -4.47 3.12
C ILE A 10 -5.07 -3.64 1.93
N SER A 11 -5.49 -3.95 0.71
CA SER A 11 -5.11 -3.20 -0.48
C SER A 11 -5.60 -1.74 -0.51
N ASP A 12 -6.56 -1.39 0.35
CA ASP A 12 -7.06 -0.03 0.47
C ASP A 12 -6.17 0.83 1.40
N LEU A 13 -5.36 0.18 2.24
CA LEU A 13 -4.57 0.86 3.26
C LEU A 13 -3.44 1.69 2.63
N PRO A 14 -3.15 2.89 3.14
CA PRO A 14 -2.06 3.73 2.68
C PRO A 14 -0.74 3.27 3.33
N VAL A 15 -0.29 2.07 2.97
CA VAL A 15 0.92 1.41 3.47
C VAL A 15 1.76 0.88 2.31
N ALA A 16 3.07 0.73 2.55
CA ALA A 16 4.00 0.13 1.59
C ALA A 16 5.01 -0.76 2.34
N GLY A 17 5.41 -1.86 1.72
CA GLY A 17 6.54 -2.69 2.14
C GLY A 17 7.83 -2.22 1.50
N ALA A 18 8.95 -2.36 2.22
CA ALA A 18 10.27 -2.05 1.68
C ALA A 18 11.30 -3.08 2.14
N ALA A 19 12.12 -3.57 1.20
CA ALA A 19 13.29 -4.37 1.49
C ALA A 19 14.51 -3.80 0.73
N PRO A 20 15.10 -2.69 1.24
CA PRO A 20 16.11 -1.94 0.51
C PRO A 20 17.40 -2.71 0.27
N GLU A 21 17.82 -3.53 1.24
CA GLU A 21 19.07 -4.28 1.22
C GLU A 21 18.80 -5.76 1.51
N TRP A 22 17.82 -6.32 0.82
CA TRP A 22 17.45 -7.72 1.02
C TRP A 22 18.62 -8.65 0.61
N MET A 23 18.87 -9.68 1.42
CA MET A 23 19.97 -10.63 1.19
C MET A 23 19.51 -12.08 1.11
N SER A 24 18.46 -12.43 1.85
CA SER A 24 18.04 -13.82 2.00
C SER A 24 16.73 -14.11 1.30
N GLU A 25 16.53 -15.36 0.88
CA GLU A 25 15.27 -15.86 0.29
C GLU A 25 14.07 -15.65 1.22
N LYS A 26 14.31 -15.60 2.53
CA LYS A 26 13.28 -15.23 3.51
C LYS A 26 12.74 -13.82 3.28
N ALA A 27 13.59 -12.86 2.91
CA ALA A 27 13.16 -11.49 2.61
C ALA A 27 12.30 -11.45 1.33
N ILE A 28 12.66 -12.24 0.31
CA ILE A 28 11.83 -12.40 -0.89
C ILE A 28 10.47 -12.99 -0.51
N SER A 29 10.46 -14.04 0.31
CA SER A 29 9.22 -14.72 0.75
C SER A 29 8.31 -13.78 1.54
N ILE A 30 8.87 -12.96 2.43
CA ILE A 30 8.11 -11.93 3.17
C ILE A 30 7.55 -10.87 2.21
N GLY A 31 8.36 -10.37 1.29
CA GLY A 31 7.89 -9.39 0.30
C GLY A 31 6.81 -9.96 -0.62
N HIS A 32 6.93 -11.23 -1.01
CA HIS A 32 5.90 -11.91 -1.78
C HIS A 32 4.59 -12.04 -1.00
N TYR A 33 4.67 -12.45 0.28
CA TYR A 33 3.50 -12.53 1.15
C TYR A 33 2.82 -11.16 1.34
N PHE A 34 3.60 -10.09 1.50
CA PHE A 34 3.06 -8.72 1.57
C PHE A 34 2.29 -8.36 0.30
N VAL A 35 2.85 -8.65 -0.86
CA VAL A 35 2.23 -8.36 -2.15
C VAL A 35 0.95 -9.17 -2.37
N ALA A 36 0.99 -10.47 -2.10
CA ALA A 36 -0.19 -11.33 -2.20
C ALA A 36 -1.30 -10.94 -1.19
N SER A 37 -0.93 -10.26 -0.10
CA SER A 37 -1.87 -9.69 0.88
C SER A 37 -2.34 -8.28 0.52
N GLY A 38 -1.98 -7.74 -0.65
CA GLY A 38 -2.46 -6.43 -1.13
C GLY A 38 -1.53 -5.25 -0.87
N VAL A 39 -0.30 -5.47 -0.38
CA VAL A 39 0.65 -4.40 -0.06
C VAL A 39 1.68 -4.22 -1.18
N TYR A 40 1.72 -3.02 -1.76
CA TYR A 40 2.81 -2.60 -2.64
C TYR A 40 4.17 -2.73 -1.94
N THR A 41 5.12 -3.45 -2.54
CA THR A 41 6.42 -3.74 -1.92
C THR A 41 7.58 -3.45 -2.86
N VAL A 42 8.51 -2.60 -2.41
CA VAL A 42 9.69 -2.20 -3.18
C VAL A 42 10.97 -2.85 -2.65
N PHE A 43 11.78 -3.37 -3.57
CA PHE A 43 13.10 -3.95 -3.30
C PHE A 43 14.20 -3.01 -3.78
N GLY A 44 15.34 -2.96 -3.07
CA GLY A 44 16.47 -2.08 -3.45
C GLY A 44 17.66 -2.78 -4.10
N VAL A 45 17.64 -4.10 -4.19
CA VAL A 45 18.69 -4.91 -4.82
C VAL A 45 18.08 -5.75 -5.93
N THR A 46 18.91 -6.13 -6.91
CA THR A 46 18.55 -6.95 -8.07
C THR A 46 17.65 -8.12 -7.70
N LEU A 47 16.62 -8.37 -8.50
CA LEU A 47 15.74 -9.52 -8.35
C LEU A 47 16.08 -10.58 -9.41
N PRO A 48 16.06 -11.88 -9.07
CA PRO A 48 16.39 -12.97 -10.00
C PRO A 48 15.23 -13.27 -10.99
N VAL A 49 14.67 -12.23 -11.59
CA VAL A 49 13.50 -12.30 -12.51
C VAL A 49 13.78 -11.67 -13.88
N SER A 50 14.89 -10.95 -14.03
CA SER A 50 15.25 -10.22 -15.25
C SER A 50 15.44 -11.11 -16.49
N GLY A 51 15.71 -12.41 -16.29
CA GLY A 51 15.79 -13.39 -17.37
C GLY A 51 14.44 -13.85 -17.93
N ALA A 52 13.33 -13.48 -17.29
CA ALA A 52 11.97 -13.89 -17.66
C ALA A 52 11.06 -12.65 -17.75
N PRO A 53 11.07 -11.90 -18.87
CA PRO A 53 10.37 -10.62 -18.98
C PRO A 53 8.86 -10.72 -18.79
N GLU A 54 8.23 -11.79 -19.28
CA GLU A 54 6.81 -12.05 -19.06
C GLU A 54 6.49 -12.26 -17.57
N PHE A 55 7.33 -13.02 -16.87
CA PHE A 55 7.18 -13.24 -15.44
C PHE A 55 7.40 -11.93 -14.65
N GLN A 56 8.43 -11.16 -15.01
CA GLN A 56 8.70 -9.87 -14.38
C GLN A 56 7.52 -8.90 -14.56
N GLU A 57 6.94 -8.82 -15.75
CA GLU A 57 5.76 -7.98 -16.00
C GLU A 57 4.56 -8.45 -15.16
N TYR A 58 4.34 -9.76 -15.08
CA TYR A 58 3.26 -10.36 -14.29
C TYR A 58 3.34 -9.94 -12.81
N ILE A 59 4.51 -10.08 -12.19
CA ILE A 59 4.68 -9.76 -10.76
C ILE A 59 4.76 -8.24 -10.48
N PHE A 60 5.19 -7.42 -11.44
CA PHE A 60 5.35 -5.97 -11.26
C PHE A 60 4.08 -5.19 -11.62
N LYS A 61 3.18 -5.72 -12.46
CA LYS A 61 1.99 -4.98 -12.92
C LYS A 61 0.70 -5.75 -12.78
N GLU A 62 0.66 -7.02 -13.18
CA GLU A 62 -0.60 -7.77 -13.16
C GLU A 62 -1.05 -8.11 -11.73
N PHE A 63 -0.10 -8.30 -10.81
CA PHE A 63 -0.39 -8.50 -9.39
C PHE A 63 -1.19 -7.36 -8.76
N GLU A 64 -0.99 -6.10 -9.16
CA GLU A 64 -1.78 -4.98 -8.64
C GLU A 64 -3.27 -5.17 -8.93
N LYS A 65 -3.61 -5.78 -10.08
CA LYS A 65 -5.01 -6.03 -10.47
C LYS A 65 -5.61 -7.24 -9.75
N LEU A 66 -4.78 -8.25 -9.45
CA LEU A 66 -5.23 -9.50 -8.83
C LEU A 66 -5.36 -9.39 -7.31
N TYR A 67 -4.37 -8.77 -6.67
CA TYR A 67 -4.25 -8.73 -5.21
C TYR A 67 -4.27 -7.31 -4.63
N GLY A 68 -4.09 -6.27 -5.46
CA GLY A 68 -3.95 -4.88 -5.00
C GLY A 68 -2.52 -4.48 -4.61
N GLY A 69 -1.64 -5.46 -4.37
CA GLY A 69 -0.21 -5.27 -4.17
C GLY A 69 0.59 -5.65 -5.41
N MET A 70 1.81 -5.12 -5.54
CA MET A 70 2.74 -5.49 -6.61
C MET A 70 4.19 -5.33 -6.15
N TRP A 71 5.11 -5.97 -6.88
CA TRP A 71 6.54 -5.78 -6.69
C TRP A 71 7.01 -4.51 -7.40
N ASP A 72 8.00 -3.83 -6.85
CA ASP A 72 8.78 -2.81 -7.54
C ASP A 72 10.27 -2.94 -7.18
N LEU A 73 11.12 -2.39 -8.02
CA LEU A 73 12.57 -2.39 -7.86
C LEU A 73 13.08 -0.95 -8.03
N GLU A 74 13.77 -0.46 -7.01
CA GLU A 74 14.40 0.86 -7.05
C GLU A 74 15.68 0.87 -6.22
N PRO A 75 16.87 0.86 -6.83
CA PRO A 75 18.13 0.83 -6.08
C PRO A 75 18.50 2.18 -5.45
N ASP A 76 17.95 3.29 -5.92
CA ASP A 76 18.17 4.60 -5.29
C ASP A 76 17.24 4.77 -4.07
N PRO A 77 17.78 4.85 -2.84
CA PRO A 77 16.95 4.91 -1.63
C PRO A 77 16.06 6.16 -1.57
N VAL A 78 16.47 7.27 -2.19
CA VAL A 78 15.67 8.49 -2.24
C VAL A 78 14.48 8.31 -3.18
N LYS A 79 14.71 7.73 -4.36
CA LYS A 79 13.62 7.41 -5.30
C LYS A 79 12.70 6.34 -4.74
N MET A 80 13.23 5.36 -4.01
CA MET A 80 12.43 4.36 -3.33
C MET A 80 11.47 5.01 -2.34
N ALA A 81 11.96 5.93 -1.51
CA ALA A 81 11.11 6.69 -0.59
C ALA A 81 10.04 7.51 -1.33
N GLN A 82 10.42 8.18 -2.43
CA GLN A 82 9.47 8.93 -3.26
C GLN A 82 8.37 8.04 -3.85
N LYS A 83 8.72 6.85 -4.35
CA LYS A 83 7.75 5.86 -4.86
C LYS A 83 6.78 5.40 -3.77
N MET A 84 7.29 5.08 -2.57
CA MET A 84 6.44 4.71 -1.43
C MET A 84 5.49 5.84 -1.03
N ILE A 85 6.00 7.07 -0.90
CA ILE A 85 5.18 8.24 -0.57
C ILE A 85 4.09 8.46 -1.63
N ALA A 86 4.44 8.37 -2.91
CA ALA A 86 3.47 8.50 -3.99
C ALA A 86 2.37 7.43 -3.94
N HIS A 87 2.71 6.18 -3.60
CA HIS A 87 1.74 5.10 -3.41
C HIS A 87 0.81 5.38 -2.21
N ILE A 88 1.38 5.77 -1.07
CA ILE A 88 0.63 6.10 0.15
C ILE A 88 -0.32 7.27 -0.13
N ASP A 89 0.13 8.33 -0.80
CA ASP A 89 -0.68 9.48 -1.15
C ASP A 89 -1.82 9.13 -2.13
N LYS A 90 -1.56 8.25 -3.10
CA LYS A 90 -2.60 7.69 -3.98
C LYS A 90 -3.70 7.00 -3.15
N LYS A 91 -3.31 6.11 -2.23
CA LYS A 91 -4.25 5.38 -1.36
C LYS A 91 -5.00 6.30 -0.39
N ARG A 92 -4.34 7.32 0.17
CA ARG A 92 -4.99 8.34 1.01
C ARG A 92 -6.08 9.11 0.25
N LYS A 93 -5.84 9.43 -1.02
CA LYS A 93 -6.83 10.09 -1.89
C LYS A 93 -8.00 9.16 -2.21
N GLU A 94 -7.73 7.89 -2.51
CA GLU A 94 -8.77 6.86 -2.73
C GLU A 94 -9.69 6.72 -1.51
N LEU A 95 -9.12 6.82 -0.30
CA LEU A 95 -9.85 6.79 0.97
C LEU A 95 -10.48 8.14 1.39
N GLY A 96 -10.22 9.24 0.67
CA GLY A 96 -10.71 10.58 1.01
C GLY A 96 -10.13 11.18 2.30
N ILE A 97 -8.95 10.73 2.73
CA ILE A 97 -8.23 11.20 3.94
C ILE A 97 -7.01 12.07 3.60
N ASP A 98 -6.94 12.57 2.37
CA ASP A 98 -5.91 13.50 1.89
C ASP A 98 -6.13 14.94 2.39
N LYS A 99 -7.35 15.27 2.81
CA LYS A 99 -7.73 16.62 3.26
C LYS A 99 -7.84 16.71 4.78
N ALA A 100 -7.42 17.86 5.33
CA ALA A 100 -7.70 18.19 6.72
C ALA A 100 -9.22 18.36 6.89
N ARG A 101 -9.85 17.52 7.72
CA ARG A 101 -11.20 17.78 8.18
C ARG A 101 -11.18 18.94 9.15
N GLU A 102 -12.10 19.87 8.96
CA GLU A 102 -12.34 20.95 9.91
C GLU A 102 -12.73 20.33 11.26
N ARG A 103 -12.05 20.73 12.33
CA ARG A 103 -12.33 20.22 13.68
C ARG A 103 -13.58 20.92 14.20
N ILE A 104 -14.75 20.33 13.93
CA ILE A 104 -16.03 20.85 14.42
C ILE A 104 -16.25 20.32 15.85
N LEU A 105 -16.42 21.24 16.81
CA LEU A 105 -16.85 20.87 18.15
C LEU A 105 -18.36 20.59 18.12
N PHE A 106 -18.73 19.31 18.07
CA PHE A 106 -20.13 18.92 18.13
C PHE A 106 -20.67 19.09 19.56
N ASP A 107 -21.72 19.90 19.71
CA ASP A 107 -22.50 20.00 20.92
C ASP A 107 -23.36 18.73 21.15
N MET A 108 -24.00 18.64 22.31
CA MET A 108 -24.79 17.47 22.67
C MET A 108 -26.05 17.27 21.81
N ALA A 109 -26.56 18.33 21.18
CA ALA A 109 -27.73 18.24 20.31
C ALA A 109 -27.33 17.64 18.96
N ALA A 110 -26.26 18.16 18.34
CA ALA A 110 -25.74 17.67 17.06
C ALA A 110 -25.28 16.21 17.13
N ARG A 111 -24.75 15.76 18.29
CA ARG A 111 -24.40 14.34 18.50
C ARG A 111 -25.62 13.43 18.50
N ARG A 112 -26.75 13.86 19.08
CA ARG A 112 -27.98 13.05 19.14
C ARG A 112 -28.65 12.90 17.77
N GLU A 113 -28.58 13.92 16.92
CA GLU A 113 -29.10 13.83 15.54
C GLU A 113 -28.25 12.89 14.66
N LEU A 114 -26.93 12.87 14.85
CA LEU A 114 -26.02 11.96 14.15
C LEU A 114 -26.24 10.48 14.48
N GLU A 115 -26.64 10.15 15.71
CA GLU A 115 -26.94 8.76 16.12
C GLU A 115 -28.31 8.28 15.62
N ALA A 116 -29.20 9.20 15.25
CA ALA A 116 -30.56 8.91 14.78
C ALA A 116 -30.66 8.71 13.25
N ALA A 117 -29.61 9.05 12.49
CA ALA A 117 -29.50 8.91 11.04
C ALA A 117 -28.72 7.64 10.64
#